data_AF-A0A383BQ07-F1
#
_entry.id   AF-A0A383BQ07-F1
#
_cell.length_a   1.000
_cell.length_b   1.000
_cell.length_c   1.000
_cell.angle_alpha   90.00
_cell.angle_beta   90.00
_cell.angle_gamma   90.00
#
_symmetry.space_group_name_H-M   'P 1'
#
loop_
_entity.id
_entity.type
_entity.pdbx_description
1 polymer ?
#
loop_
_entity_poly.entity_id
_entity_poly.type
_entity_poly.pdbx_seq_one_letter_code
_entity_poly.pdbx_strand_id
1 'polypeptide(L)'
;MSTARCLGGLASDGTSLRLLTSSGNNHDTSSPLLVGQLWDLTYSPISQFIAPHVEDVLLSTQQLMDVKIKPKQYILQRVSPWEGSIDKIFGGLIEYTAN
;
A
#
# COMPACT_ATOMS: atom_id res chain seq x y z
N MET A 1 23.08 -1.67 -2.08
CA MET A 1 21.71 -1.12 -2.25
C MET A 1 20.75 -1.97 -1.44
N SER A 2 19.79 -1.36 -0.75
CA SER A 2 18.81 -2.10 0.06
C SER A 2 17.80 -2.85 -0.81
N THR A 3 17.55 -4.11 -0.48
CA THR A 3 16.53 -4.96 -1.15
C THR A 3 15.15 -4.80 -0.55
N ALA A 4 15.01 -4.14 0.60
CA ALA A 4 13.75 -3.94 1.29
C ALA A 4 12.75 -3.12 0.45
N ARG A 5 11.48 -3.53 0.45
CA ARG A 5 10.36 -2.94 -0.28
C ARG A 5 9.16 -2.82 0.63
N CYS A 6 8.52 -1.65 0.59
CA CYS A 6 7.19 -1.47 1.17
C CYS A 6 6.16 -2.00 0.17
N LEU A 7 5.37 -2.98 0.59
CA LEU A 7 4.29 -3.52 -0.22
C LEU A 7 2.95 -3.09 0.37
N GLY A 8 2.12 -2.46 -0.46
CA GLY A 8 0.79 -2.03 -0.09
C GLY A 8 -0.27 -2.99 -0.61
N GLY A 9 -1.37 -3.09 0.12
CA GLY A 9 -2.60 -3.79 -0.27
C GLY A 9 -3.81 -2.89 -0.10
N LEU A 10 -4.85 -3.14 -0.89
CA LEU A 10 -6.17 -2.55 -0.70
C LEU A 10 -7.14 -3.69 -0.42
N ALA A 11 -7.65 -3.77 0.80
CA ALA A 11 -8.61 -4.78 1.21
C ALA A 11 -9.96 -4.59 0.48
N SER A 12 -10.79 -5.64 0.52
CA SER A 12 -12.11 -5.64 -0.15
C SER A 12 -13.06 -4.57 0.40
N ASP A 13 -12.92 -4.24 1.69
CA ASP A 13 -13.65 -3.18 2.39
C ASP A 13 -13.09 -1.76 2.13
N GLY A 14 -12.00 -1.64 1.37
CA GLY A 14 -11.35 -0.36 1.06
C GLY A 14 -10.26 0.04 2.05
N THR A 15 -9.95 -0.78 3.06
CA THR A 15 -8.86 -0.51 4.00
C THR A 15 -7.51 -0.60 3.30
N SER A 16 -6.68 0.45 3.43
CA SER A 16 -5.28 0.44 3.01
C SER A 16 -4.44 -0.36 4.02
N LEU A 17 -3.60 -1.27 3.51
CA LEU A 17 -2.73 -2.12 4.31
C LEU A 17 -1.28 -1.94 3.85
N ARG A 18 -0.33 -2.02 4.78
CA ARG A 18 1.08 -2.23 4.47
C ARG A 18 1.49 -3.60 4.96
N LEU A 19 1.89 -4.43 4.01
CA LEU A 19 2.13 -5.85 4.21
C LEU A 19 3.58 -6.06 4.67
N LEU A 20 3.73 -6.56 5.90
CA LEU A 20 4.99 -7.02 6.45
C LEU A 20 5.05 -8.56 6.43
N THR A 21 6.27 -9.10 6.48
CA THR A 21 6.47 -10.53 6.72
C THR A 21 5.90 -10.91 8.09
N SER A 22 5.70 -12.21 8.33
CA SER A 22 5.30 -12.73 9.65
C SER A 22 6.27 -12.35 10.79
N SER A 23 7.52 -12.01 10.44
CA SER A 23 8.55 -11.53 11.36
C SER A 23 8.60 -10.00 11.51
N GLY A 24 7.67 -9.26 10.90
CA GLY A 24 7.58 -7.80 11.01
C GLY A 24 8.58 -7.03 10.15
N ASN A 25 9.20 -7.67 9.16
CA ASN A 25 10.14 -7.02 8.27
C ASN A 25 9.45 -6.57 6.97
N ASN A 26 10.04 -5.58 6.30
CA ASN A 26 9.71 -5.29 4.91
C ASN A 26 10.04 -6.51 4.03
N HIS A 27 9.26 -6.70 2.98
CA HIS A 27 9.55 -7.71 1.96
C HIS A 27 10.80 -7.33 1.18
N ASP A 28 11.51 -8.32 0.62
CA ASP A 28 12.64 -8.07 -0.28
C ASP A 28 12.24 -8.23 -1.75
N THR A 29 13.22 -8.20 -2.65
CA THR A 29 13.00 -8.35 -4.10
C THR A 29 12.59 -9.75 -4.54
N SER A 30 12.64 -10.75 -3.65
CA SER A 30 12.20 -12.12 -3.92
C SER A 30 10.73 -12.36 -3.56
N SER A 31 10.04 -11.37 -2.99
CA SER A 31 8.63 -11.46 -2.61
C SER A 31 7.75 -11.91 -3.79
N PRO A 32 6.84 -12.87 -3.59
CA PRO A 32 5.91 -13.31 -4.63
C PRO A 32 4.78 -12.32 -4.89
N LEU A 33 4.59 -11.33 -4.00
CA LEU A 33 3.53 -10.34 -4.06
C LEU A 33 3.87 -9.28 -5.13
N LEU A 34 3.15 -9.30 -6.25
CA LEU A 34 3.32 -8.35 -7.35
C LEU A 34 2.11 -7.42 -7.47
N VAL A 35 2.37 -6.20 -7.96
CA VAL A 35 1.34 -5.18 -8.19
C VAL A 35 0.31 -5.69 -9.19
N GLY A 36 -0.97 -5.51 -8.86
CA GLY A 36 -2.08 -5.86 -9.75
C GLY A 36 -2.56 -7.31 -9.63
N GLN A 37 -2.12 -8.04 -8.61
CA GLN A 37 -2.64 -9.35 -8.24
C GLN A 37 -3.77 -9.26 -7.21
N LEU A 38 -4.56 -10.33 -7.12
CA LEU A 38 -5.53 -10.54 -6.05
C LEU A 38 -5.04 -11.68 -5.16
N TRP A 39 -5.07 -11.46 -3.86
CA TRP A 39 -4.60 -12.43 -2.87
C TRP A 39 -5.67 -12.65 -1.80
N ASP A 40 -5.85 -13.90 -1.40
CA ASP A 40 -6.52 -14.23 -0.15
C ASP A 40 -5.45 -14.28 0.96
N LEU A 41 -5.63 -13.42 1.97
CA LEU A 41 -4.63 -13.13 2.99
C LEU A 41 -5.25 -13.26 4.38
N THR A 42 -4.55 -13.98 5.27
CA THR A 42 -4.78 -13.84 6.72
C THR A 42 -3.68 -12.97 7.28
N TYR A 43 -4.04 -11.94 8.05
CA TYR A 43 -3.10 -11.02 8.66
C TYR A 43 -3.58 -10.52 10.01
N SER A 44 -2.66 -9.94 10.79
CA SER A 44 -2.96 -9.26 12.05
C SER A 44 -2.30 -7.88 12.09
N PRO A 45 -2.90 -6.90 12.78
CA PRO A 45 -2.25 -5.62 13.03
C PRO A 45 -1.00 -5.81 13.90
N ILE A 46 0.01 -4.96 13.69
CA ILE A 46 1.15 -4.90 14.61
C ILE A 46 0.70 -4.37 15.98
N SER A 47 1.33 -4.84 17.07
CA SER A 47 0.96 -4.45 18.43
C SER A 47 1.36 -3.01 18.80
N GLN A 48 2.37 -2.47 18.13
CA GLN A 48 2.88 -1.12 18.36
C GLN A 48 3.07 -0.39 17.03
N PHE A 49 2.09 0.45 16.69
CA PHE A 49 2.20 1.30 15.50
C PHE A 49 3.26 2.38 15.70
N ILE A 50 4.13 2.53 14.71
CA ILE A 50 5.09 3.64 14.64
C ILE A 50 4.64 4.54 13.50
N ALA A 51 4.13 5.72 13.84
CA ALA A 51 3.78 6.72 12.84
C ALA A 51 5.00 7.00 11.93
N PRO A 52 4.82 7.13 10.60
CA PRO A 52 3.54 7.29 9.91
C PRO A 52 2.81 5.97 9.55
N HIS A 53 3.35 4.80 9.88
CA HIS A 53 2.88 3.50 9.40
C HIS A 53 1.85 2.85 10.33
N VAL A 54 0.68 3.47 10.40
CA VAL A 54 -0.45 2.94 11.19
C VAL A 54 -1.18 1.81 10.46
N GLU A 55 -0.87 1.62 9.17
CA GLU A 55 -1.45 0.61 8.28
C GLU A 55 -0.69 -0.74 8.27
N ASP A 56 0.37 -0.89 9.07
CA ASP A 56 1.22 -2.08 9.09
C ASP A 56 0.49 -3.33 9.62
N VAL A 57 0.58 -4.43 8.87
CA VAL A 57 0.02 -5.74 9.22
C VAL A 57 1.02 -6.87 8.98
N LEU A 58 1.00 -7.89 9.83
CA LEU A 58 1.82 -9.10 9.73
C LEU A 58 1.08 -10.17 8.92
N LEU A 59 1.67 -10.61 7.81
CA LEU A 59 1.10 -11.67 7.00
C LEU A 59 1.28 -13.05 7.67
N SER A 60 0.19 -13.80 7.80
CA SER A 60 0.18 -15.17 8.32
C SER A 60 0.05 -16.20 7.20
N THR A 61 -0.94 -16.04 6.32
CA THR A 61 -1.16 -16.93 5.16
C THR A 61 -1.39 -16.10 3.90
N GLN A 62 -0.98 -16.64 2.76
CA GLN A 62 -1.09 -15.97 1.47
C GLN A 62 -1.42 -17.00 0.40
N GLN A 63 -2.50 -16.76 -0.35
CA GLN A 63 -2.87 -17.58 -1.50
C GLN A 63 -3.15 -16.67 -2.70
N LEU A 64 -2.42 -16.88 -3.80
CA LEU A 64 -2.67 -16.16 -5.04
C LEU A 64 -4.01 -16.63 -5.63
N MET A 65 -4.89 -15.69 -5.92
CA MET A 65 -6.13 -15.97 -6.62
C MET A 65 -5.87 -15.87 -8.13
N ASP A 66 -6.08 -16.95 -8.87
CA ASP A 66 -5.97 -16.96 -10.34
C ASP A 66 -7.21 -16.30 -10.98
N VAL A 67 -7.33 -15.00 -10.74
CA VAL A 67 -8.45 -14.17 -11.18
C VAL A 67 -7.90 -12.95 -11.90
N LYS A 68 -8.36 -12.73 -13.13
CA LYS A 68 -8.01 -11.54 -13.90
C LYS A 68 -8.72 -10.32 -13.32
N ILE A 69 -8.00 -9.50 -12.57
CA ILE A 69 -8.51 -8.23 -12.06
C ILE A 69 -8.16 -7.05 -12.98
N LYS A 70 -8.88 -5.94 -12.81
CA LYS A 70 -8.60 -4.65 -13.46
C LYS A 70 -8.32 -3.60 -12.39
N PRO A 71 -7.09 -3.53 -11.84
CA PRO A 71 -6.77 -2.75 -10.65
C PRO A 71 -7.15 -1.27 -10.78
N LYS A 72 -6.87 -0.67 -11.94
CA LYS A 72 -7.24 0.72 -12.24
C LYS A 72 -8.74 0.96 -12.05
N GLN A 73 -9.58 0.09 -12.63
CA GLN A 73 -11.04 0.25 -12.51
C GLN A 73 -11.50 0.05 -11.07
N TYR A 74 -10.94 -0.93 -10.36
CA TYR A 74 -11.26 -1.21 -8.97
C TYR A 74 -10.96 -0.02 -8.04
N ILE A 75 -9.80 0.63 -8.25
CA ILE A 75 -9.37 1.80 -7.47
C ILE A 75 -10.24 3.02 -7.79
N LEU A 76 -10.49 3.31 -9.07
CA LEU A 76 -11.27 4.47 -9.49
C LEU A 76 -12.76 4.41 -9.07
N GLN A 77 -13.26 3.23 -8.71
CA GLN A 77 -14.59 3.08 -8.11
C GLN A 77 -14.64 3.50 -6.63
N ARG A 78 -13.49 3.62 -5.96
CA ARG A 78 -13.38 3.87 -4.51
C ARG A 78 -12.72 5.19 -4.17
N VAL A 79 -11.86 5.68 -5.05
CA VAL A 79 -11.10 6.91 -4.88
C VAL A 79 -11.37 7.80 -6.07
N SER A 80 -11.61 9.09 -5.81
CA SER A 80 -11.55 10.12 -6.84
C SER A 80 -10.14 10.67 -6.87
N PRO A 81 -9.31 10.36 -7.89
CA PRO A 81 -8.00 10.97 -8.00
C PRO A 81 -8.15 12.47 -8.02
N TRP A 82 -7.24 13.16 -7.34
CA TRP A 82 -7.21 14.61 -7.42
C TRP A 82 -6.79 15.03 -8.84
N GLU A 83 -7.51 16.00 -9.40
CA GLU A 83 -7.25 16.56 -10.74
C GLU A 83 -6.92 18.06 -10.61
N GLY A 84 -5.73 18.48 -11.05
CA GLY A 84 -5.29 19.87 -10.99
C GLY A 84 -3.79 20.07 -11.23
N SER A 85 -3.33 21.33 -11.21
CA SER A 85 -1.90 21.68 -11.26
C SER A 85 -1.26 21.60 -9.88
N ILE A 86 0.01 21.17 -9.78
CA ILE A 86 0.79 21.16 -8.54
C ILE A 86 0.67 22.47 -7.75
N ASP A 87 0.49 23.60 -8.43
CA ASP A 87 0.27 24.94 -7.85
C ASP A 87 -0.98 25.05 -6.97
N LYS A 88 -1.91 24.09 -7.02
CA LYS A 88 -3.13 24.05 -6.20
C LYS A 88 -3.05 23.05 -5.05
N ILE A 89 -1.98 22.24 -5.01
CA ILE A 89 -1.75 21.32 -3.90
C ILE A 89 -1.46 22.17 -2.64
N PHE A 90 -1.90 21.69 -1.47
CA PHE A 90 -1.83 22.42 -0.19
C PHE A 90 -2.45 23.83 -0.25
N GLY A 91 -3.52 24.00 -1.02
CA GLY A 91 -4.24 25.29 -1.13
C GLY A 91 -3.45 26.39 -1.84
N GLY A 92 -2.43 26.04 -2.63
CA GLY A 92 -1.56 27.00 -3.31
C GLY A 92 -0.56 27.71 -2.40
N LEU A 93 -0.32 27.14 -1.21
CA LEU A 93 0.66 27.63 -0.24
C LEU A 93 2.05 27.01 -0.43
N ILE A 94 2.28 26.29 -1.54
CA ILE A 94 3.61 25.75 -1.85
C ILE A 94 4.52 26.92 -2.27
N GLU A 95 5.56 27.16 -1.49
CA GLU A 95 6.61 28.12 -1.80
C GLU A 95 7.96 27.41 -1.93
N TYR A 96 8.86 27.96 -2.75
CA TYR A 96 10.24 27.49 -2.80
C TYR A 96 10.96 27.97 -1.54
N THR A 97 11.65 27.06 -0.84
CA THR A 97 12.58 27.45 0.22
C THR A 97 13.84 28.05 -0.41
N ALA A 98 14.31 29.20 0.10
CA ALA A 98 15.59 29.76 -0.32
C ALA A 98 16.73 28.81 0.04
N ASN A 99 17.64 28.56 -0.91
CA ASN A 99 18.88 27.81 -0.71
C ASN A 99 19.92 28.66 0.02
#